data_AF-A0A2A3Y1T8-F1
#
_entry.id   AF-A0A2A3Y1T8-F1
#
_cell.length_a   1.000
_cell.length_b   1.000
_cell.length_c   1.000
_cell.angle_alpha   90.00
_cell.angle_beta   90.00
_cell.angle_gamma   90.00
#
_symmetry.space_group_name_H-M   'P 1'
#
loop_
_entity.id
_entity.type
_entity.pdbx_description
1 polymer ?
#
loop_
_entity_poly.entity_id
_entity_poly.type
_entity_poly.pdbx_seq_one_letter_code
_entity_poly.pdbx_strand_id
1 'polypeptide(L)'
;MVLRSITPGQPEKWVNVGEFHVISANAGEWGHHAWKEVGQGYAGGDQILGTREAQEANYGAPKQGLRAGDFLAFTGRFSNEGKTSLKVALNGNFDGDLNQQFPEAVVPPGKAINFFTPTYTLTSADIERGSAEVRCSLDAGDDSWHNNFVADTATGIIHPAPA
;
A
#
# COMPACT_ATOMS: atom_id res chain seq x y z
N MET A 1 -3.29 10.65 6.01
CA MET A 1 -2.79 9.61 5.08
C MET A 1 -2.86 10.11 3.65
N VAL A 2 -2.00 9.64 2.75
CA VAL A 2 -2.05 9.89 1.30
C VAL A 2 -1.82 8.58 0.54
N LEU A 3 -2.48 8.40 -0.61
CA LEU A 3 -2.26 7.25 -1.48
C LEU A 3 -0.83 7.32 -2.05
N ARG A 4 -0.09 6.22 -1.92
CA ARG A 4 1.30 6.10 -2.40
C ARG A 4 1.40 5.27 -3.67
N SER A 5 0.69 4.14 -3.70
CA SER A 5 0.74 3.22 -4.84
C SER A 5 -0.50 2.34 -4.89
N ILE A 6 -0.79 1.84 -6.09
CA ILE A 6 -1.74 0.79 -6.35
C ILE A 6 -0.91 -0.36 -6.91
N THR A 7 -1.06 -1.54 -6.34
CA THR A 7 -0.34 -2.72 -6.80
C THR A 7 -1.34 -3.82 -7.16
N PRO A 8 -1.20 -4.44 -8.34
CA PRO A 8 -2.03 -5.58 -8.70
C PRO A 8 -1.93 -6.70 -7.68
N GLY A 9 -3.05 -7.34 -7.37
CA GLY A 9 -3.08 -8.50 -6.49
C GLY A 9 -2.33 -9.68 -7.10
N GLN A 10 -1.32 -10.19 -6.41
CA GLN A 10 -0.53 -11.31 -6.92
C GLN A 10 -1.41 -12.56 -7.09
N PRO A 11 -1.32 -13.30 -8.21
CA PRO A 11 -2.02 -14.58 -8.34
C PRO A 11 -1.49 -15.60 -7.33
N GLU A 12 -2.34 -16.54 -6.91
CA GLU A 12 -1.94 -17.63 -6.01
C GLU A 12 -0.77 -18.46 -6.56
N LYS A 13 -0.71 -18.59 -7.89
CA LYS A 13 0.37 -19.29 -8.58
C LYS A 13 0.83 -18.46 -9.76
N TRP A 14 2.11 -18.09 -9.75
CA TRP A 14 2.74 -17.43 -10.89
C TRP A 14 3.05 -18.44 -12.01
N VAL A 15 2.68 -18.07 -13.24
CA VAL A 15 2.99 -18.84 -14.45
C VAL A 15 4.00 -18.06 -15.30
N ASN A 16 5.16 -18.65 -15.56
CA ASN A 16 6.12 -18.09 -16.52
C ASN A 16 5.79 -18.58 -17.93
N VAL A 17 5.74 -17.65 -18.88
CA VAL A 17 5.57 -17.93 -20.31
C VAL A 17 6.72 -17.26 -21.06
N GLY A 18 7.42 -18.03 -21.90
CA GLY A 18 8.61 -17.55 -22.60
C GLY A 18 9.85 -17.44 -21.69
N GLU A 19 10.84 -16.67 -22.15
CA GLU A 19 12.08 -16.44 -21.40
C GLU A 19 11.83 -15.53 -20.19
N PHE A 20 12.43 -15.89 -19.06
CA PHE A 20 12.36 -15.10 -17.84
C PHE A 20 13.70 -15.12 -17.12
N HIS A 21 13.96 -14.06 -16.37
CA HIS A 21 15.17 -13.93 -15.58
C HIS A 21 14.80 -13.71 -14.12
N VAL A 22 15.44 -14.49 -13.24
CA VAL A 22 15.31 -14.33 -11.79
C VAL A 22 16.49 -13.47 -11.32
N ILE A 23 16.18 -12.33 -10.73
CA ILE A 23 17.13 -11.46 -10.06
C ILE A 23 17.01 -11.77 -8.57
N SER A 24 18.09 -12.26 -7.98
CA SER A 24 18.07 -12.67 -6.58
C SER A 24 17.79 -11.49 -5.65
N ALA A 25 16.99 -11.72 -4.61
CA ALA A 25 16.80 -10.77 -3.51
C ALA A 25 18.08 -10.52 -2.71
N ASN A 26 19.08 -11.41 -2.82
CA ASN A 26 20.37 -11.25 -2.17
C ASN A 26 21.24 -10.25 -2.93
N ALA A 27 21.64 -9.19 -2.24
CA ALA A 27 22.35 -8.05 -2.82
C ALA A 27 23.69 -8.36 -3.51
N GLY A 28 24.28 -9.54 -3.28
CA GLY A 28 25.61 -9.86 -3.81
C GLY A 28 26.60 -8.70 -3.64
N GLU A 29 27.46 -8.49 -4.63
CA GLU A 29 28.38 -7.34 -4.72
C GLU A 29 27.76 -6.14 -5.47
N TRP A 30 26.43 -6.03 -5.53
CA TRP A 30 25.80 -4.94 -6.26
C TRP A 30 26.02 -3.63 -5.52
N GLY A 31 26.56 -2.62 -6.20
CA GLY A 31 26.66 -1.28 -5.63
C GLY A 31 25.28 -0.75 -5.23
N HIS A 32 25.20 -0.02 -4.11
CA HIS A 32 23.95 0.55 -3.56
C HIS A 32 23.09 1.32 -4.57
N HIS A 33 23.70 1.85 -5.63
CA HIS A 33 23.01 2.55 -6.71
C HIS A 33 22.21 1.61 -7.62
N ALA A 34 22.72 0.40 -7.92
CA ALA A 34 22.04 -0.55 -8.80
C ALA A 34 20.72 -1.06 -8.18
N TRP A 35 20.69 -1.22 -6.86
CA TRP A 35 19.49 -1.65 -6.13
C TRP A 35 18.35 -0.63 -6.15
N LYS A 36 18.64 0.66 -6.31
CA LYS A 36 17.60 1.69 -6.40
C LYS A 36 16.83 1.61 -7.72
N GLU A 37 17.48 1.21 -8.80
CA GLU A 37 16.90 1.18 -10.15
C GLU A 37 16.06 -0.07 -10.41
N VAL A 38 16.47 -1.19 -9.81
CA VAL A 38 15.83 -2.51 -10.03
C VAL A 38 14.69 -2.74 -9.01
N GLY A 39 14.72 -2.03 -7.89
CA GLY A 39 13.75 -2.18 -6.80
C GLY A 39 14.06 -3.40 -5.92
N GLN A 40 13.35 -3.55 -4.82
CA GLN A 40 13.39 -4.77 -4.02
C GLN A 40 12.09 -5.54 -4.21
N GLY A 41 12.17 -6.87 -4.27
CA GLY A 41 10.97 -7.72 -4.19
C GLY A 41 10.27 -7.49 -2.86
N TYR A 42 8.94 -7.43 -2.87
CA TYR A 42 8.16 -7.38 -1.63
C TYR A 42 8.47 -8.63 -0.79
N ALA A 43 8.60 -8.45 0.53
CA ALA A 43 8.95 -9.50 1.49
C ALA A 43 10.29 -10.23 1.24
N GLY A 44 11.24 -9.62 0.52
CA GLY A 44 12.56 -10.22 0.28
C GLY A 44 12.55 -11.40 -0.68
N GLY A 45 11.49 -11.55 -1.48
CA GLY A 45 11.44 -12.51 -2.58
C GLY A 45 12.28 -12.06 -3.78
N ASP A 46 12.76 -13.03 -4.55
CA ASP A 46 13.44 -12.78 -5.82
C ASP A 46 12.54 -11.99 -6.78
N GLN A 47 13.15 -11.13 -7.59
CA GLN A 47 12.44 -10.43 -8.64
C GLN A 47 12.45 -11.23 -9.93
N ILE A 48 11.33 -11.20 -10.65
CA ILE A 48 11.17 -11.92 -11.91
C ILE A 48 10.96 -10.89 -13.02
N LEU A 49 11.92 -10.80 -13.93
CA LEU A 49 11.75 -10.15 -15.22
C LEU A 49 11.16 -11.16 -16.19
N GLY A 50 9.87 -11.03 -16.46
CA GLY A 50 9.12 -11.89 -17.37
C GLY A 50 8.65 -11.16 -18.63
N THR A 51 8.04 -11.94 -19.52
CA THR A 51 7.46 -11.44 -20.77
C THR A 51 6.08 -10.81 -20.58
N ARG A 52 5.57 -10.14 -21.61
CA ARG A 52 4.17 -9.67 -21.65
C ARG A 52 3.19 -10.83 -21.59
N GLU A 53 3.51 -11.94 -22.24
CA GLU A 53 2.70 -13.14 -22.28
C GLU A 53 2.58 -13.77 -20.89
N ALA A 54 3.65 -13.74 -20.10
CA ALA A 54 3.62 -14.14 -18.70
C ALA A 54 2.70 -13.21 -17.89
N GLN A 55 2.78 -11.90 -18.08
CA GLN A 55 1.88 -10.95 -17.40
C GLN A 55 0.41 -11.19 -17.75
N GLU A 56 0.09 -11.42 -19.02
CA GLU A 56 -1.27 -11.71 -19.48
C GLU A 56 -1.77 -13.07 -18.99
N ALA A 57 -0.91 -14.09 -18.86
CA ALA A 57 -1.29 -15.38 -18.29
C ALA A 57 -1.65 -15.29 -16.79
N ASN A 58 -1.03 -14.37 -16.05
CA ASN A 58 -1.21 -14.21 -14.62
C ASN A 58 -2.31 -13.20 -14.26
N TYR A 59 -2.35 -12.07 -14.96
CA TYR A 59 -3.26 -10.96 -14.68
C TYR A 59 -4.36 -10.82 -15.73
N GLY A 60 -4.35 -11.60 -16.81
CA GLY A 60 -5.25 -11.40 -17.94
C GLY A 60 -4.89 -10.16 -18.77
N ALA A 61 -5.70 -9.90 -19.80
CA ALA A 61 -5.51 -8.72 -20.64
C ALA A 61 -5.58 -7.42 -19.81
N PRO A 62 -4.81 -6.38 -20.18
CA PRO A 62 -4.93 -5.06 -19.55
C PRO A 62 -6.37 -4.57 -19.62
N LYS A 63 -6.90 -4.13 -18.48
CA LYS A 63 -8.27 -3.60 -18.35
C LYS A 63 -8.19 -2.30 -17.58
N GLN A 64 -9.05 -1.34 -17.94
CA GLN A 64 -9.28 -0.17 -17.11
C GLN A 64 -9.89 -0.57 -15.75
N GLY A 65 -9.53 0.18 -14.71
CA GLY A 65 -10.08 -0.02 -13.38
C GLY A 65 -9.25 -0.93 -12.49
N LEU A 66 -9.82 -1.22 -11.33
CA LEU A 66 -9.24 -2.04 -10.28
C LEU A 66 -9.87 -3.43 -10.28
N ARG A 67 -9.18 -4.37 -9.64
CA ARG A 67 -9.59 -5.76 -9.52
C ARG A 67 -9.57 -6.20 -8.06
N ALA A 68 -10.35 -7.23 -7.75
CA ALA A 68 -10.26 -7.86 -6.45
C ALA A 68 -8.84 -8.41 -6.24
N GLY A 69 -8.29 -8.18 -5.06
CA GLY A 69 -6.90 -8.49 -4.72
C GLY A 69 -5.92 -7.34 -4.97
N ASP A 70 -6.25 -6.33 -5.78
CA ASP A 70 -5.42 -5.14 -5.89
C ASP A 70 -5.34 -4.46 -4.52
N PHE A 71 -4.17 -3.95 -4.15
CA PHE A 71 -3.97 -3.29 -2.86
C PHE A 71 -3.57 -1.83 -3.02
N LEU A 72 -4.25 -0.99 -2.25
CA LEU A 72 -4.01 0.44 -2.14
C LEU A 72 -3.08 0.68 -0.96
N ALA A 73 -1.84 1.11 -1.22
CA ALA A 73 -0.88 1.40 -0.18
C ALA A 73 -0.86 2.89 0.13
N PHE A 74 -0.91 3.22 1.42
CA PHE A 74 -0.91 4.60 1.90
C PHE A 74 0.39 4.94 2.63
N THR A 75 0.63 6.23 2.81
CA THR A 75 1.66 6.73 3.73
C THR A 75 1.12 7.90 4.53
N GLY A 76 1.61 8.05 5.75
CA GLY A 76 1.21 9.12 6.66
C GLY A 76 2.38 9.67 7.43
N ARG A 77 2.28 10.94 7.80
CA ARG A 77 3.17 11.58 8.74
C ARG A 77 2.34 12.43 9.69
N PHE A 78 2.60 12.25 10.98
CA PHE A 78 2.10 13.14 12.02
C PHE A 78 3.28 13.88 12.65
N SER A 79 3.17 15.20 12.79
CA SER A 79 4.16 16.03 13.47
C SER A 79 3.50 16.70 14.67
N ASN A 80 4.07 16.53 15.86
CA ASN A 80 3.59 17.21 17.06
C ASN A 80 4.24 18.60 17.14
N GLU A 81 3.49 19.61 16.72
CA GLU A 81 3.90 21.03 16.79
C GLU A 81 3.52 21.70 18.12
N GLY A 82 2.87 20.95 19.01
CA GLY A 82 2.45 21.41 20.33
C GLY A 82 3.60 21.46 21.36
N LYS A 83 3.24 21.69 22.63
CA LYS A 83 4.18 21.84 23.75
C LYS A 83 4.25 20.60 24.66
N THR A 84 3.34 19.64 24.51
CA THR A 84 3.25 18.43 25.32
C THR A 84 3.37 17.19 24.44
N SER A 85 3.82 16.07 25.01
CA SER A 85 3.81 14.79 24.30
C SER A 85 2.37 14.33 24.04
N LEU A 86 2.11 13.81 22.85
CA LEU A 86 0.80 13.29 22.45
C LEU A 86 0.89 11.79 22.20
N LYS A 87 -0.13 11.06 22.62
CA LYS A 87 -0.28 9.65 22.31
C LYS A 87 -1.01 9.54 20.98
N VAL A 88 -0.40 8.87 20.01
CA VAL A 88 -0.82 8.88 18.60
C VAL A 88 -1.16 7.47 18.14
N ALA A 89 -2.35 7.29 17.58
CA ALA A 89 -2.82 6.02 17.03
C ALA A 89 -3.31 6.20 15.58
N LEU A 90 -2.95 5.26 14.71
CA LEU A 90 -3.54 5.13 13.38
C LEU A 90 -4.77 4.23 13.49
N ASN A 91 -5.86 4.65 12.86
CA ASN A 91 -7.14 3.96 12.83
C ASN A 91 -7.66 3.88 11.39
N GLY A 92 -8.52 2.90 11.10
CA GLY A 92 -9.05 2.70 9.75
C GLY A 92 -9.47 1.26 9.46
N ASN A 93 -9.76 0.99 8.20
CA ASN A 93 -10.09 -0.35 7.68
C ASN A 93 -8.95 -0.97 6.87
N PHE A 94 -7.70 -0.72 7.26
CA PHE A 94 -6.53 -1.32 6.62
C PHE A 94 -6.42 -2.82 6.92
N ASP A 95 -5.63 -3.52 6.11
CA ASP A 95 -5.43 -4.97 6.17
C ASP A 95 -4.67 -5.39 7.44
N GLY A 96 -5.05 -6.54 8.00
CA GLY A 96 -4.38 -7.15 9.17
C GLY A 96 -4.67 -6.45 10.50
N ASP A 97 -3.86 -6.77 11.53
CA ASP A 97 -3.99 -6.14 12.85
C ASP A 97 -3.21 -4.82 12.89
N LEU A 98 -3.95 -3.72 12.85
CA LEU A 98 -3.39 -2.37 12.83
C LEU A 98 -2.63 -2.03 14.12
N ASN A 99 -3.06 -2.53 15.28
CA ASN A 99 -2.38 -2.28 16.56
C ASN A 99 -1.03 -3.01 16.62
N GLN A 100 -0.91 -4.14 15.92
CA GLN A 100 0.35 -4.86 15.81
C GLN A 100 1.29 -4.22 14.78
N GLN A 101 0.76 -3.79 13.62
CA GLN A 101 1.56 -3.21 12.54
C GLN A 101 1.99 -1.76 12.83
N PHE A 102 1.11 -0.98 13.43
CA PHE A 102 1.29 0.43 13.76
C PHE A 102 0.90 0.66 15.23
N PRO A 103 1.70 0.13 16.17
CA PRO A 103 1.41 0.31 17.59
C PRO A 103 1.37 1.79 17.93
N GLU A 104 0.45 2.12 18.83
CA GLU A 104 0.30 3.46 19.36
C GLU A 104 1.62 3.96 19.98
N ALA A 105 1.94 5.22 19.72
CA ALA A 105 3.22 5.80 20.09
C ALA A 105 3.07 7.16 20.77
N VAL A 106 3.94 7.45 21.73
CA VAL A 106 4.03 8.78 22.34
C VAL A 106 5.00 9.63 21.50
N VAL A 107 4.51 10.73 20.95
CA VAL A 107 5.26 11.67 20.10
C VAL A 107 5.55 12.95 20.89
N PRO A 108 6.81 13.23 21.24
CA PRO A 108 7.19 14.46 21.96
C PRO A 108 7.01 15.73 21.12
N PRO A 109 7.01 16.91 21.77
CA PRO A 109 7.05 18.20 21.08
C PRO A 109 8.17 18.31 20.04
N GLY A 110 7.84 18.82 18.86
CA GLY A 110 8.77 19.00 17.74
C GLY A 110 9.23 17.69 17.08
N LYS A 111 8.64 16.55 17.43
CA LYS A 111 8.92 15.25 16.81
C LYS A 111 7.79 14.82 15.88
N ALA A 112 8.11 13.85 15.03
CA ALA A 112 7.18 13.29 14.07
C ALA A 112 7.24 11.76 14.09
N ILE A 113 6.13 11.14 13.71
CA ILE A 113 6.02 9.70 13.45
C ILE A 113 5.52 9.50 12.01
N ASN A 114 6.00 8.43 11.38
CA ASN A 114 5.61 8.04 10.04
C ASN A 114 4.83 6.72 10.09
N PHE A 115 3.77 6.63 9.30
CA PHE A 115 3.00 5.41 9.06
C PHE A 115 3.33 4.94 7.65
N PHE A 116 4.21 3.95 7.55
CA PHE A 116 4.71 3.48 6.27
C PHE A 116 3.95 2.22 5.83
N THR A 117 3.17 2.35 4.76
CA THR A 117 2.52 1.25 4.03
C THR A 117 1.39 0.52 4.77
N PRO A 118 0.45 1.19 5.47
CA PRO A 118 -0.86 0.56 5.69
C PRO A 118 -1.55 0.34 4.34
N THR A 119 -2.10 -0.85 4.15
CA THR A 119 -2.72 -1.28 2.89
C THR A 119 -4.21 -1.51 3.04
N TYR A 120 -4.95 -1.33 1.95
CA TYR A 120 -6.33 -1.78 1.82
C TYR A 120 -6.43 -2.67 0.58
N THR A 121 -6.80 -3.93 0.78
CA THR A 121 -6.98 -4.89 -0.32
C THR A 121 -8.42 -4.83 -0.82
N LEU A 122 -8.60 -4.59 -2.12
CA LEU A 122 -9.93 -4.59 -2.75
C LEU A 122 -10.54 -5.99 -2.69
N THR A 123 -11.76 -6.08 -2.20
CA THR A 123 -12.54 -7.31 -2.15
C THR A 123 -13.41 -7.47 -3.40
N SER A 124 -13.91 -8.68 -3.66
CA SER A 124 -14.91 -8.91 -4.71
C SER A 124 -16.17 -8.05 -4.49
N ALA A 125 -16.57 -7.82 -3.24
CA ALA A 125 -17.73 -6.99 -2.91
C ALA A 125 -17.51 -5.51 -3.28
N ASP A 126 -16.29 -5.00 -3.19
CA ASP A 126 -15.96 -3.63 -3.63
C ASP A 126 -16.05 -3.51 -5.16
N ILE A 127 -15.59 -4.54 -5.87
CA ILE A 127 -15.70 -4.60 -7.33
C ILE A 127 -17.16 -4.66 -7.76
N GLU A 128 -17.97 -5.51 -7.14
CA GLU A 128 -19.41 -5.62 -7.41
C GLU A 128 -20.16 -4.32 -7.11
N ARG A 129 -19.77 -3.60 -6.06
CA ARG A 129 -20.33 -2.29 -5.71
C ARG A 129 -19.88 -1.17 -6.66
N GLY A 130 -18.84 -1.37 -7.46
CA GLY A 130 -18.25 -0.33 -8.30
C GLY A 130 -17.38 0.68 -7.55
N SER A 131 -17.23 0.53 -6.23
CA SER A 131 -16.45 1.45 -5.39
C SER A 131 -15.95 0.81 -4.10
N ALA A 132 -14.78 1.24 -3.62
CA ALA A 132 -14.24 0.91 -2.30
C ALA A 132 -14.08 2.18 -1.45
N GLU A 133 -14.47 2.12 -0.18
CA GLU A 133 -14.21 3.21 0.77
C GLU A 133 -13.05 2.82 1.71
N VAL A 134 -12.00 3.62 1.69
CA VAL A 134 -10.85 3.48 2.59
C VAL A 134 -10.98 4.54 3.68
N ARG A 135 -11.22 4.09 4.91
CA ARG A 135 -11.31 4.94 6.08
C ARG A 135 -9.95 5.07 6.71
N CYS A 136 -9.48 6.30 6.86
CA CYS A 136 -8.21 6.62 7.48
C CYS A 136 -8.45 7.67 8.55
N SER A 137 -8.17 7.33 9.80
CA SER A 137 -8.17 8.30 10.89
C SER A 137 -6.90 8.23 11.69
N LEU A 138 -6.55 9.35 12.30
CA LEU A 138 -5.43 9.45 13.21
C LEU A 138 -5.91 10.18 14.46
N ASP A 139 -5.68 9.59 15.62
CA ASP A 139 -5.98 10.22 16.90
C ASP A 139 -4.66 10.65 17.54
N ALA A 140 -4.61 11.87 18.07
CA ALA A 140 -3.47 12.37 18.84
C ALA A 140 -3.95 13.15 20.07
N GLY A 141 -3.89 12.53 21.25
CA GLY A 141 -4.51 13.09 22.44
C GLY A 141 -6.04 13.14 22.27
N ASP A 142 -6.63 14.34 22.39
CA ASP A 142 -8.07 14.56 22.25
C ASP A 142 -8.49 14.92 20.80
N ASP A 143 -7.51 15.13 19.91
CA ASP A 143 -7.75 15.50 18.52
C ASP A 143 -7.83 14.26 17.62
N SER A 144 -8.68 14.34 16.59
CA SER A 144 -8.80 13.32 15.54
C SER A 144 -8.83 13.96 14.16
N TRP A 145 -8.13 13.34 13.21
CA TRP A 145 -8.13 13.74 11.80
C TRP A 145 -8.59 12.59 10.93
N HIS A 146 -9.52 12.87 10.02
CA HIS A 146 -10.02 11.92 9.05
C HIS A 146 -9.56 12.32 7.65
N ASN A 147 -9.04 11.36 6.88
CA ASN A 147 -8.76 11.55 5.46
C ASN A 147 -9.16 10.28 4.70
N ASN A 148 -10.46 10.09 4.53
CA ASN A 148 -11.02 8.93 3.88
C ASN A 148 -10.89 9.06 2.34
N PHE A 149 -10.95 7.93 1.64
CA PHE A 149 -10.84 7.88 0.19
C PHE A 149 -11.94 7.00 -0.40
N VAL A 150 -12.40 7.38 -1.60
CA VAL A 150 -13.26 6.54 -2.43
C VAL A 150 -12.47 6.15 -3.68
N ALA A 151 -12.37 4.86 -3.92
CA ALA A 151 -11.79 4.29 -5.14
C ALA A 151 -12.92 3.86 -6.06
N ASP A 152 -13.00 4.44 -7.25
CA ASP A 152 -13.88 3.98 -8.33
C ASP A 152 -13.24 2.76 -9.00
N THR A 153 -13.88 1.61 -8.89
CA THR A 153 -13.28 0.34 -9.34
C THR A 153 -13.37 0.15 -10.85
N ALA A 154 -14.23 0.90 -11.55
CA ALA A 154 -14.35 0.83 -13.00
C ALA A 154 -13.29 1.67 -13.71
N THR A 155 -12.98 2.85 -13.16
CA THR A 155 -12.04 3.81 -13.75
C THR A 155 -10.63 3.71 -13.17
N GLY A 156 -10.51 3.27 -11.91
CA GLY A 156 -9.26 3.25 -11.16
C GLY A 156 -8.90 4.59 -10.53
N ILE A 157 -9.83 5.56 -10.54
CA ILE A 157 -9.61 6.87 -9.92
C ILE A 157 -9.87 6.77 -8.43
N ILE A 158 -8.92 7.23 -7.62
CA ILE A 158 -9.07 7.38 -6.17
C ILE A 158 -9.09 8.86 -5.83
N HIS A 159 -10.11 9.27 -5.07
CA HIS A 159 -10.29 10.64 -4.63
C HIS A 159 -10.60 10.68 -3.13
N PRO A 160 -10.34 11.81 -2.44
CA PRO A 160 -10.79 11.99 -1.07
C PRO A 160 -12.31 11.82 -0.97
N ALA A 161 -12.77 11.13 0.07
CA ALA A 161 -14.20 11.03 0.35
C ALA A 161 -14.74 12.42 0.74
N PRO A 162 -15.99 12.75 0.40
CA PRO A 162 -16.62 13.97 0.90
C PRO A 162 -16.69 13.95 2.43
N ALA A 163 -16.52 15.14 3.02
CA ALA A 163 -16.56 15.36 4.46
C ALA A 163 -17.96 15.18 5.06
#